data_AF-A0A8S1HK09-F1
#
_entry.id   AF-A0A8S1HK09-F1
#
_cell.length_a   1.000
_cell.length_b   1.000
_cell.length_c   1.000
_cell.angle_alpha   90.00
_cell.angle_beta   90.00
_cell.angle_gamma   90.00
#
_symmetry.space_group_name_H-M   'P 1'
#
loop_
_entity.id
_entity.type
_entity.pdbx_description
1 polymer ?
#
loop_
_entity_poly.entity_id
_entity_poly.type
_entity_poly.pdbx_seq_one_letter_code
_entity_poly.pdbx_strand_id
1 'polypeptide(L)'
;MTFPVPCPRELIVEKKLSRSVLVSWSPPEESFVAVSQYHVCVDAAVRAIVPGSFKCRALVEDVALEGCVNLSVRAVSEQGHSPDAACTVAIGHEAPVAPQQVRVWSVTPVSACVRWYPSNSNAEHVVSLNAVKVGVCPPTVFQLDLDSKDASRPHAAEQRNVVW
;
A
#
# COMPACT_ATOMS: atom_id res chain seq x y z
N MET A 1 -21.22 -6.83 -14.31
CA MET A 1 -20.24 -5.84 -13.83
C MET A 1 -19.50 -6.48 -12.65
N THR A 2 -18.19 -6.63 -12.73
CA THR A 2 -17.37 -7.14 -11.61
C THR A 2 -16.81 -5.94 -10.85
N PHE A 3 -17.10 -5.85 -9.55
CA PHE A 3 -16.56 -4.80 -8.71
C PHE A 3 -15.14 -5.19 -8.27
N PRO A 4 -14.22 -4.23 -8.07
CA PRO A 4 -12.92 -4.56 -7.51
C PRO A 4 -13.09 -5.06 -6.06
N VAL A 5 -12.23 -6.00 -5.65
CA VAL A 5 -12.20 -6.47 -4.25
C VAL A 5 -11.76 -5.30 -3.36
N PRO A 6 -12.54 -4.97 -2.31
CA PRO A 6 -12.27 -3.80 -1.48
C PRO A 6 -10.98 -3.99 -0.68
N CYS A 7 -10.20 -2.92 -0.50
CA CYS A 7 -8.88 -3.00 0.11
C CYS A 7 -8.95 -2.74 1.62
N PRO A 8 -8.28 -3.55 2.46
CA PRO A 8 -8.02 -3.19 3.85
C PRO A 8 -7.22 -1.89 3.92
N ARG A 9 -7.18 -1.25 5.10
CA ARG A 9 -6.49 0.03 5.30
C ARG A 9 -5.74 0.04 6.60
N GLU A 10 -4.87 1.03 6.78
CA GLU A 10 -4.25 1.35 8.09
C GLU A 10 -3.55 0.14 8.72
N LEU A 11 -2.70 -0.55 7.95
CA LEU A 11 -1.88 -1.64 8.50
C LEU A 11 -0.91 -1.06 9.52
N ILE A 12 -0.98 -1.57 10.76
CA ILE A 12 -0.16 -1.14 11.88
C ILE A 12 0.59 -2.34 12.45
N VAL A 13 1.89 -2.15 12.67
CA VAL A 13 2.69 -3.08 13.48
C VAL A 13 2.57 -2.68 14.94
N GLU A 14 1.77 -3.41 15.69
CA GLU A 14 1.51 -3.11 17.09
C GLU A 14 2.69 -3.54 17.99
N LYS A 15 3.27 -4.70 17.71
CA LYS A 15 4.43 -5.22 18.44
C LYS A 15 5.36 -5.98 17.51
N LYS A 16 6.66 -5.77 17.68
CA LYS A 16 7.72 -6.60 17.11
C LYS A 16 8.30 -7.48 18.23
N LEU A 17 8.44 -8.76 17.94
CA LEU A 17 9.07 -9.77 18.79
C LEU A 17 10.28 -10.33 18.03
N SER A 18 11.08 -11.21 18.66
CA SER A 18 12.34 -11.67 18.08
C SER A 18 12.20 -12.33 16.70
N ARG A 19 11.13 -13.08 16.46
CA ARG A 19 10.83 -13.73 15.16
C ARG A 19 9.35 -13.67 14.80
N SER A 20 8.62 -12.69 15.32
CA SER A 20 7.19 -12.58 15.06
C SER A 20 6.72 -11.14 15.20
N VAL A 21 5.57 -10.85 14.59
CA VAL A 21 5.01 -9.49 14.54
C VAL A 21 3.52 -9.58 14.82
N LEU A 22 3.04 -8.77 15.76
CA LEU A 22 1.62 -8.57 15.99
C LEU A 22 1.17 -7.37 15.18
N VAL A 23 0.18 -7.57 14.32
CA VAL A 23 -0.35 -6.53 13.44
C VAL A 23 -1.85 -6.40 13.54
N SER A 24 -2.34 -5.21 13.23
CA SER A 24 -3.75 -4.89 13.05
C SER A 24 -3.96 -4.02 11.82
N TRP A 25 -5.19 -3.99 11.35
CA TRP A 25 -5.61 -3.18 10.21
C TRP A 25 -7.06 -2.73 10.40
N SER A 26 -7.47 -1.76 9.60
CA SER A 26 -8.86 -1.37 9.46
C SER A 26 -9.51 -2.15 8.31
N PRO A 27 -10.78 -2.59 8.45
CA PRO A 27 -11.51 -3.20 7.35
C PRO A 27 -11.66 -2.18 6.21
N PRO A 28 -12.00 -2.64 4.98
CA PRO A 28 -12.36 -1.72 3.91
C PRO A 28 -13.54 -0.84 4.30
N GLU A 29 -13.67 0.33 3.68
CA GLU A 29 -14.93 1.09 3.73
C GLU A 29 -16.07 0.29 3.11
N GLU A 30 -17.32 0.70 3.39
CA GLU A 30 -18.52 0.01 2.91
C GLU A 30 -18.40 -0.37 1.42
N SER A 31 -18.55 -1.66 1.14
CA SER A 31 -18.39 -2.24 -0.18
C SER A 31 -19.52 -3.20 -0.48
N PHE A 32 -19.94 -3.25 -1.74
CA PHE A 32 -20.90 -4.23 -2.25
C PHE A 32 -20.31 -5.64 -2.36
N VAL A 33 -19.00 -5.79 -2.14
CA VAL A 33 -18.31 -7.08 -2.18
C VAL A 33 -17.99 -7.53 -0.76
N ALA A 34 -18.58 -8.64 -0.34
CA ALA A 34 -18.32 -9.21 0.97
C ALA A 34 -16.88 -9.77 1.04
N VAL A 35 -16.15 -9.38 2.10
CA VAL A 35 -14.84 -9.96 2.41
C VAL A 35 -15.06 -11.26 3.18
N SER A 36 -14.64 -12.39 2.61
CA SER A 36 -14.72 -13.69 3.26
C SER A 36 -13.59 -13.88 4.26
N GLN A 37 -12.37 -13.45 3.91
CA GLN A 37 -11.16 -13.61 4.69
C GLN A 37 -10.16 -12.48 4.42
N TYR A 38 -9.22 -12.29 5.34
CA TYR A 38 -8.01 -11.50 5.17
C TYR A 38 -6.82 -12.45 5.15
N HIS A 39 -5.95 -12.30 4.16
CA HIS A 39 -4.65 -12.97 4.14
C HIS A 39 -3.59 -11.98 4.60
N VAL A 40 -2.82 -12.37 5.62
CA VAL A 40 -1.64 -11.62 6.07
C VAL A 40 -0.43 -12.27 5.43
N CYS A 41 0.31 -11.49 4.65
CA CYS A 41 1.39 -11.94 3.80
C CYS A 41 2.72 -11.33 4.22
N VAL A 42 3.81 -12.09 4.06
CA VAL A 42 5.19 -11.61 4.12
C VAL A 42 5.80 -11.86 2.75
N ASP A 43 6.23 -10.79 2.07
CA ASP A 43 6.75 -10.83 0.69
C ASP A 43 5.84 -11.63 -0.27
N ALA A 44 4.54 -11.31 -0.22
CA ALA A 44 3.44 -11.94 -0.96
C ALA A 44 3.09 -13.39 -0.59
N ALA A 45 3.88 -14.06 0.26
CA ALA A 45 3.57 -15.39 0.77
C ALA A 45 2.59 -15.29 1.95
N VAL A 46 1.47 -16.04 1.90
CA VAL A 46 0.47 -16.05 2.97
C VAL A 46 1.04 -16.72 4.22
N ARG A 47 1.01 -16.03 5.35
CA ARG A 47 1.52 -16.51 6.65
C ARG A 47 0.41 -16.71 7.68
N ALA A 48 -0.67 -15.96 7.57
CA ALA A 48 -1.87 -16.13 8.40
C ALA A 48 -3.13 -15.82 7.61
N ILE A 49 -4.25 -16.42 8.01
CA ILE A 49 -5.58 -16.20 7.46
C ILE A 49 -6.52 -15.84 8.62
N VAL A 50 -7.24 -14.73 8.47
CA VAL A 50 -8.22 -14.25 9.44
C VAL A 50 -9.59 -14.20 8.78
N PRO A 51 -10.63 -14.86 9.30
CA PRO A 51 -11.97 -14.76 8.71
C PRO A 51 -12.48 -13.31 8.71
N GLY A 52 -13.23 -12.91 7.68
CA GLY A 52 -13.67 -11.53 7.49
C GLY A 52 -14.58 -10.99 8.61
N SER A 53 -15.23 -11.88 9.36
CA SER A 53 -16.07 -11.57 10.52
C SER A 53 -15.29 -11.41 11.84
N PHE A 54 -13.99 -11.69 11.84
CA PHE A 54 -13.16 -11.63 13.04
C PHE A 54 -12.50 -10.26 13.19
N LYS A 55 -11.93 -10.01 14.37
CA LYS A 55 -11.13 -8.80 14.61
C LYS A 55 -9.96 -8.75 13.61
N CYS A 56 -9.76 -7.58 13.01
CA CYS A 56 -8.69 -7.30 12.05
C CYS A 56 -7.32 -7.20 12.75
N ARG A 57 -6.81 -8.35 13.21
CA ARG A 57 -5.56 -8.48 13.94
C ARG A 57 -4.99 -9.89 13.78
N ALA A 58 -3.67 -10.03 13.67
CA ALA A 58 -3.00 -11.33 13.58
C ALA A 58 -1.62 -11.30 14.22
N LEU A 59 -1.22 -12.42 14.82
CA LEU A 59 0.18 -12.71 15.12
C LEU A 59 0.77 -13.43 13.90
N VAL A 60 1.84 -12.88 13.33
CA VAL A 60 2.57 -13.47 12.22
C VAL A 60 3.87 -14.04 12.76
N GLU A 61 4.04 -15.35 12.65
CA GLU A 61 5.20 -16.07 13.17
C GLU A 61 6.28 -16.29 12.10
N ASP A 62 7.50 -16.48 12.59
CA ASP A 62 8.69 -16.79 11.81
C ASP A 62 8.95 -15.73 10.72
N VAL A 63 9.02 -14.47 11.18
CA VAL A 63 9.38 -13.30 10.37
C VAL A 63 10.85 -12.98 10.62
N ALA A 64 11.69 -13.09 9.58
CA ALA A 64 13.12 -12.79 9.65
C ALA A 64 13.37 -11.28 9.60
N LEU A 65 13.43 -10.64 10.77
CA LEU A 65 13.60 -9.18 10.91
C LEU A 65 15.07 -8.74 10.88
N GLU A 66 16.01 -9.68 10.73
CA GLU A 66 17.43 -9.41 10.48
C GLU A 66 17.67 -8.77 9.10
N GLY A 67 16.75 -9.01 8.15
CA GLY A 67 16.65 -8.27 6.90
C GLY A 67 15.38 -7.40 6.86
N CYS A 68 15.06 -6.84 5.70
CA CYS A 68 13.78 -6.18 5.47
C CYS A 68 12.78 -7.11 4.78
N VAL A 69 11.50 -7.00 5.15
CA VAL A 69 10.39 -7.71 4.52
C VAL A 69 9.22 -6.75 4.29
N ASN A 70 8.39 -7.03 3.28
CA ASN A 70 7.12 -6.34 3.08
C ASN A 70 5.99 -7.16 3.72
N LEU A 71 5.41 -6.62 4.79
CA LEU A 71 4.23 -7.19 5.41
C LEU A 71 2.98 -6.56 4.80
N SER A 72 2.08 -7.36 4.25
CA SER A 72 0.84 -6.88 3.66
C SER A 72 -0.40 -7.61 4.19
N VAL A 73 -1.56 -6.96 4.05
CA VAL A 73 -2.86 -7.59 4.29
C VAL A 73 -3.71 -7.40 3.04
N ARG A 74 -4.25 -8.49 2.51
CA ARG A 74 -5.20 -8.44 1.40
C ARG A 74 -6.55 -9.01 1.81
N ALA A 75 -7.61 -8.36 1.37
CA ALA A 75 -8.96 -8.92 1.47
C ALA A 75 -9.15 -9.97 0.38
N VAL A 76 -9.92 -11.02 0.69
CA VAL A 76 -10.30 -12.09 -0.22
C VAL A 76 -11.82 -12.15 -0.30
N SER A 77 -12.34 -12.32 -1.51
CA SER A 77 -13.74 -12.56 -1.80
C SER A 77 -13.87 -13.62 -2.89
N GLU A 78 -15.10 -13.96 -3.28
CA GLU A 78 -15.36 -14.85 -4.42
C GLU A 78 -14.78 -14.34 -5.74
N GLN A 79 -14.49 -13.03 -5.83
CA GLN A 79 -13.98 -12.38 -7.05
C GLN A 79 -12.45 -12.33 -7.09
N GLY A 80 -11.76 -12.89 -6.09
CA GLY A 80 -10.30 -12.89 -5.97
C GLY A 80 -9.84 -12.15 -4.72
N HIS A 81 -8.70 -11.45 -4.82
CA HIS A 81 -8.12 -10.72 -3.69
C HIS A 81 -7.74 -9.28 -4.05
N SER A 82 -7.72 -8.40 -3.05
CA SER A 82 -7.18 -7.06 -3.22
C SER A 82 -5.67 -7.10 -3.49
N PRO A 83 -5.09 -6.05 -4.12
CA PRO A 83 -3.63 -5.96 -4.30
C PRO A 83 -2.90 -5.79 -2.96
N ASP A 84 -1.76 -6.47 -2.78
CA ASP A 84 -0.93 -6.33 -1.57
C ASP A 84 -0.44 -4.88 -1.36
N ALA A 85 -0.12 -4.18 -2.46
CA ALA A 85 0.34 -2.78 -2.43
C ALA A 85 -0.69 -1.79 -1.84
N ALA A 86 -1.97 -2.17 -1.75
CA ALA A 86 -3.01 -1.32 -1.19
C ALA A 86 -2.92 -1.21 0.34
N CYS A 87 -2.35 -2.22 1.01
CA CYS A 87 -2.26 -2.29 2.47
C CYS A 87 -0.99 -3.05 2.87
N THR A 88 0.14 -2.34 2.93
CA THR A 88 1.49 -2.89 3.12
C THR A 88 2.39 -1.98 3.94
N VAL A 89 3.35 -2.57 4.65
CA VAL A 89 4.41 -1.87 5.37
C VAL A 89 5.71 -2.68 5.34
N ALA A 90 6.81 -2.01 4.97
CA ALA A 90 8.15 -2.54 5.01
C ALA A 90 8.69 -2.47 6.45
N ILE A 91 9.23 -3.59 6.95
CA ILE A 91 9.72 -3.72 8.32
C ILE A 91 11.00 -4.53 8.37
N GLY A 92 11.75 -4.40 9.47
CA GLY A 92 13.00 -5.12 9.69
C GLY A 92 14.22 -4.19 9.63
N HIS A 93 15.41 -4.77 9.66
CA HIS A 93 16.65 -4.02 9.53
C HIS A 93 16.74 -3.40 8.12
N GLU A 94 17.14 -2.13 8.04
CA GLU A 94 17.27 -1.40 6.77
C GLU A 94 16.01 -1.41 5.89
N ALA A 95 14.83 -1.50 6.50
CA ALA A 95 13.57 -1.42 5.76
C ALA A 95 13.50 -0.12 4.94
N PRO A 96 13.20 -0.19 3.63
CA PRO A 96 13.19 0.98 2.76
C PRO A 96 12.11 1.97 3.21
N VAL A 97 12.42 3.26 3.13
CA VAL A 97 11.45 4.34 3.35
C VAL A 97 10.84 4.79 2.01
N ALA A 98 11.65 4.80 0.95
CA ALA A 98 11.20 5.16 -0.39
C ALA A 98 10.33 4.05 -1.01
N PRO A 99 9.39 4.39 -1.91
CA PRO A 99 8.66 3.40 -2.69
C PRO A 99 9.58 2.48 -3.50
N GLN A 100 9.14 1.25 -3.69
CA GLN A 100 9.85 0.21 -4.41
C GLN A 100 9.18 -0.04 -5.77
N GLN A 101 9.88 -0.73 -6.67
CA GLN A 101 9.31 -1.28 -7.91
C GLN A 101 8.51 -0.27 -8.75
N VAL A 102 9.01 0.97 -8.87
CA VAL A 102 8.38 1.99 -9.72
C VAL A 102 8.41 1.53 -11.18
N ARG A 103 7.24 1.52 -11.83
CA ARG A 103 7.06 1.15 -13.24
C ARG A 103 6.25 2.21 -13.95
N VAL A 104 6.63 2.46 -15.19
CA VAL A 104 5.94 3.38 -16.11
C VAL A 104 5.57 2.61 -17.37
N TRP A 105 4.35 2.76 -17.85
CA TRP A 105 3.88 2.13 -19.09
C TRP A 105 2.83 2.99 -19.80
N SER A 106 2.33 2.52 -20.95
CA SER A 106 1.35 3.25 -21.79
C SER A 106 1.76 4.69 -22.08
N VAL A 107 3.04 4.89 -22.39
CA VAL A 107 3.61 6.23 -22.60
C VAL A 107 3.15 6.77 -23.96
N THR A 108 2.55 7.95 -23.94
CA THR A 108 2.21 8.77 -25.10
C THR A 108 2.92 10.12 -24.99
N PRO A 109 2.88 10.98 -26.03
CA PRO A 109 3.43 12.33 -25.93
C PRO A 109 2.81 13.20 -24.82
N VAL A 110 1.61 12.84 -24.34
CA VAL A 110 0.85 13.64 -23.37
C VAL A 110 0.42 12.86 -22.13
N SER A 111 0.75 11.58 -22.01
CA SER A 111 0.32 10.79 -20.86
C SER A 111 1.24 9.60 -20.58
N ALA A 112 1.17 9.08 -19.36
CA ALA A 112 1.81 7.82 -18.97
C ALA A 112 1.10 7.22 -17.75
N CYS A 113 1.08 5.90 -17.65
CA CYS A 113 0.64 5.21 -16.44
C CYS A 113 1.85 4.99 -15.54
N VAL A 114 1.71 5.25 -14.23
CA VAL A 114 2.75 5.02 -13.23
C VAL A 114 2.20 4.14 -12.11
N ARG A 115 3.02 3.21 -11.62
CA ARG A 115 2.73 2.37 -10.45
C ARG A 115 3.98 2.16 -9.63
N TRP A 116 3.81 2.01 -8.33
CA TRP A 116 4.86 1.66 -7.39
C TRP A 116 4.36 0.64 -6.37
N TYR A 117 5.28 0.09 -5.60
CA TYR A 117 4.98 -0.68 -4.40
C TYR A 117 5.33 0.19 -3.19
N PRO A 118 4.35 0.59 -2.35
CA PRO A 118 4.62 1.44 -1.19
C PRO A 118 5.50 0.73 -0.16
N SER A 119 6.40 1.47 0.48
CA SER A 119 7.04 0.98 1.71
C SER A 119 6.15 1.19 2.94
N ASN A 120 5.19 2.09 2.87
CA ASN A 120 4.09 2.19 3.82
C ASN A 120 2.85 2.73 3.11
N SER A 121 1.80 1.92 2.98
CA SER A 121 0.55 2.32 2.31
C SER A 121 -0.23 3.39 3.08
N ASN A 122 0.11 3.65 4.34
CA ASN A 122 -0.53 4.70 5.14
C ASN A 122 0.04 6.09 4.84
N ALA A 123 1.15 6.17 4.11
CA ALA A 123 1.79 7.43 3.74
C ALA A 123 1.19 8.02 2.46
N GLU A 124 1.16 9.35 2.39
CA GLU A 124 0.97 10.06 1.12
C GLU A 124 2.22 9.90 0.25
N HIS A 125 2.00 9.88 -1.06
CA HIS A 125 3.08 9.76 -2.04
C HIS A 125 3.11 10.99 -2.94
N VAL A 126 4.29 11.62 -3.06
CA VAL A 126 4.48 12.75 -3.97
C VAL A 126 5.00 12.23 -5.30
N VAL A 127 4.30 12.55 -6.38
CA VAL A 127 4.73 12.20 -7.73
C VAL A 127 5.36 13.43 -8.37
N SER A 128 6.58 13.24 -8.88
CA SER A 128 7.36 14.29 -9.51
C SER A 128 7.88 13.85 -10.88
N LEU A 129 7.78 14.72 -11.87
CA LEU A 129 8.32 14.54 -13.21
C LEU A 129 9.46 15.54 -13.41
N ASN A 130 10.68 15.06 -13.71
CA ASN A 130 11.87 15.91 -13.86
C ASN A 130 12.09 16.84 -12.65
N ALA A 131 11.93 16.31 -11.44
CA ALA A 131 12.00 17.04 -10.16
C ALA A 131 10.90 18.12 -9.96
N VAL A 132 9.90 18.21 -10.85
CA VAL A 132 8.72 19.06 -10.65
C VAL A 132 7.59 18.21 -10.07
N LYS A 133 7.08 18.61 -8.90
CA LYS A 133 5.90 17.99 -8.29
C LYS A 133 4.68 18.15 -9.19
N VAL A 134 4.08 17.03 -9.59
CA VAL A 134 2.86 17.00 -10.43
C VAL A 134 1.63 16.59 -9.65
N GLY A 135 1.79 15.91 -8.50
CA GLY A 135 0.66 15.50 -7.69
C GLY A 135 1.04 14.96 -6.31
N VAL A 136 0.02 14.82 -5.47
CA VAL A 136 0.07 14.08 -4.21
C VAL A 136 -1.01 13.01 -4.26
N CYS A 137 -0.61 11.77 -3.99
CA CYS A 137 -1.50 10.65 -3.88
C CYS A 137 -1.81 10.40 -2.40
N PRO A 138 -3.09 10.29 -2.02
CA PRO A 138 -3.48 9.95 -0.65
C PRO A 138 -3.01 8.52 -0.29
N PRO A 139 -3.12 8.12 0.99
CA PRO A 139 -2.85 6.76 1.41
C PRO A 139 -3.58 5.72 0.57
N THR A 140 -3.02 4.51 0.48
CA THR A 140 -3.49 3.35 -0.31
C THR A 140 -3.41 3.48 -1.83
N VAL A 141 -3.18 4.69 -2.37
CA VAL A 141 -2.97 4.89 -3.81
C VAL A 141 -1.53 4.54 -4.15
N PHE A 142 -1.36 3.60 -5.08
CA PHE A 142 -0.06 3.12 -5.55
C PHE A 142 0.09 3.14 -7.07
N GLN A 143 -0.91 3.67 -7.79
CA GLN A 143 -0.89 3.84 -9.24
C GLN A 143 -1.71 5.05 -9.66
N LEU A 144 -1.31 5.70 -10.75
CA LEU A 144 -2.05 6.82 -11.33
C LEU A 144 -1.72 7.01 -12.81
N ASP A 145 -2.64 7.61 -13.55
CA ASP A 145 -2.45 8.03 -14.93
C ASP A 145 -2.04 9.51 -14.96
N LEU A 146 -0.83 9.79 -15.44
CA LEU A 146 -0.32 11.13 -15.65
C LEU A 146 -0.86 11.66 -16.98
N ASP A 147 -1.39 12.88 -16.98
CA ASP A 147 -1.67 13.64 -18.21
C ASP A 147 -0.84 14.94 -18.22
N SER A 148 -0.53 15.43 -19.42
CA SER A 148 0.09 16.73 -19.72
C SER A 148 -0.58 17.91 -19.02
N LYS A 149 -1.87 17.79 -18.68
CA LYS A 149 -2.60 18.77 -17.85
C LYS A 149 -2.08 18.83 -16.41
N ASP A 150 -1.65 17.70 -15.85
CA ASP A 150 -1.11 17.61 -14.48
C ASP A 150 0.27 18.27 -14.37
N ALA A 151 1.03 18.34 -15.47
CA ALA A 151 2.28 19.09 -15.56
C ALA A 151 2.08 20.62 -15.68
N SER A 152 0.85 21.08 -15.98
CA SER A 152 0.54 22.48 -16.31
C SER A 152 -0.19 23.27 -15.21
N ARG A 153 -0.52 22.64 -14.06
CA ARG A 153 -1.06 23.33 -12.89
C ARG A 153 0.03 23.57 -11.85
N PRO A 154 0.68 24.75 -11.81
CA PRO A 154 1.38 25.18 -10.61
C PRO A 154 0.32 25.51 -9.54
N HIS A 155 -0.11 24.52 -8.76
CA HIS A 155 -0.89 24.82 -7.56
C HIS A 155 0.07 25.30 -6.47
N ALA A 156 -0.18 26.54 -6.04
CA ALA A 156 0.55 27.31 -5.05
C ALA A 156 1.13 26.42 -3.93
N ALA A 157 2.46 26.49 -3.79
CA ALA A 157 3.15 25.98 -2.63
C ALA A 157 2.68 26.79 -1.39
N GLU A 158 1.80 26.21 -0.57
CA GLU A 158 1.81 26.57 0.84
C GLU A 158 2.91 25.75 1.50
N GLN A 159 4.07 26.41 1.61
CA GLN A 159 5.26 25.92 2.26
C GLN A 159 4.95 25.77 3.75
N ARG A 160 4.62 24.56 4.18
CA ARG A 160 4.62 24.21 5.61
C ARG A 160 5.51 23.00 5.83
N ASN A 161 6.72 23.33 6.28
CA ASN A 161 7.64 22.55 7.10
C ASN A 161 7.37 21.04 7.16
N VAL A 162 8.26 20.25 6.55
CA VAL A 162 8.50 18.88 6.99
C VAL A 162 9.98 18.74 7.30
N VAL A 163 10.22 18.58 8.60
CA VAL A 163 11.47 18.11 9.22
C VAL A 163 11.63 16.62 8.86
N TRP A 164 12.88 16.22 8.65
CA TRP A 164 13.34 14.88 8.25
C TRP A 164 12.65 13.71 8.95
#